data_AF-A0A932WGG9-F1
#
_entry.id   AF-A0A932WGG9-F1
#
_cell.length_a   1.000
_cell.length_b   1.000
_cell.length_c   1.000
_cell.angle_alpha   90.00
_cell.angle_beta   90.00
_cell.angle_gamma   90.00
#
_symmetry.space_group_name_H-M   'P 1'
#
loop_
_entity.id
_entity.type
_entity.pdbx_description
1 polymer ?
#
loop_
_entity_poly.entity_id
_entity_poly.type
_entity_poly.pdbx_seq_one_letter_code
_entity_poly.pdbx_strand_id
1 'polypeptide(L)'
;MKQNGNVGIGTSSPSTKLHVVGDVTVTGNIAAKYQDVAEWVTSPKSMPAGTVVILDVEHSNQVLPSVRSYDTRVAGVISETPGLLLGEGGEGKVKVATTGRVKIKVDATKKSVQVGDLLVTSDKEGIAMKSEPLDLGGVPIHRPGTLIGKALEPLKEGEGEILVLLSLQ
;
A
#
# COMPACT_ATOMS: atom_id res chain seq x y z
N MET A 1 -10.33 37.17 -1.03
CA MET A 1 -10.61 35.81 -0.50
C MET A 1 -12.11 35.55 -0.59
N LYS A 2 -12.53 34.34 -0.98
CA LYS A 2 -13.95 33.99 -0.98
C LYS A 2 -14.48 33.81 0.45
N GLN A 3 -15.76 34.09 0.67
CA GLN A 3 -16.43 34.03 1.98
C GLN A 3 -16.44 32.64 2.64
N ASN A 4 -16.13 31.56 1.91
CA ASN A 4 -16.14 30.17 2.41
C ASN A 4 -14.75 29.62 2.78
N GLY A 5 -13.69 30.43 2.67
CA GLY A 5 -12.32 30.04 3.03
C GLY A 5 -11.63 29.09 2.02
N ASN A 6 -12.20 28.88 0.84
CA ASN A 6 -11.55 28.11 -0.22
C ASN A 6 -10.66 29.02 -1.09
N VAL A 7 -9.49 28.51 -1.48
CA VAL A 7 -8.53 29.18 -2.38
C VAL A 7 -8.48 28.43 -3.70
N GLY A 8 -8.78 29.14 -4.79
CA GLY A 8 -8.65 28.64 -6.17
C GLY A 8 -7.51 29.35 -6.89
N ILE A 9 -6.62 28.59 -7.55
CA ILE A 9 -5.58 29.09 -8.45
C ILE A 9 -5.89 28.55 -9.84
N GLY A 10 -6.05 29.42 -10.83
CA GLY A 10 -6.50 29.02 -12.18
C GLY A 10 -7.99 28.66 -12.28
N THR A 11 -8.78 28.82 -11.21
CA THR A 11 -10.24 28.58 -11.22
C THR A 11 -10.98 29.54 -10.28
N SER A 12 -12.18 29.95 -10.71
CA SER A 12 -13.11 30.71 -9.87
C SER A 12 -14.10 29.81 -9.12
N SER A 13 -14.06 28.49 -9.28
CA SER A 13 -15.00 27.54 -8.64
C SER A 13 -14.25 26.40 -7.95
N PRO A 14 -13.52 26.67 -6.84
CA PRO A 14 -12.76 25.63 -6.13
C PRO A 14 -13.67 24.60 -5.47
N SER A 15 -13.42 23.30 -5.73
CA SER A 15 -14.17 22.16 -5.15
C SER A 15 -13.62 21.68 -3.81
N THR A 16 -12.38 22.04 -3.47
CA THR A 16 -11.70 21.72 -2.21
C THR A 16 -11.13 22.99 -1.56
N LYS A 17 -10.51 22.85 -0.37
CA LYS A 17 -9.95 24.00 0.37
C LYS A 17 -8.84 24.72 -0.40
N LEU A 18 -7.97 23.97 -1.07
CA LEU A 18 -7.00 24.47 -2.02
C LEU A 18 -7.18 23.71 -3.33
N HIS A 19 -7.60 24.41 -4.40
CA HIS A 19 -7.78 23.84 -5.73
C HIS A 19 -6.89 24.60 -6.72
N VAL A 20 -5.94 23.88 -7.32
CA VAL A 20 -5.02 24.42 -8.32
C VAL A 20 -5.32 23.77 -9.67
N VAL A 21 -5.62 24.58 -10.68
CA VAL A 21 -5.66 24.14 -12.08
C VAL A 21 -4.34 24.52 -12.72
N GLY A 22 -3.37 23.59 -12.67
CA GLY A 22 -1.99 23.77 -13.11
C GLY A 22 -0.99 23.15 -12.15
N ASP A 23 0.28 23.53 -12.29
CA ASP A 23 1.38 22.97 -11.50
C ASP A 23 1.51 23.64 -10.13
N VAL A 24 2.08 22.90 -9.17
CA VAL A 24 2.45 23.41 -7.86
C VAL A 24 3.96 23.28 -7.67
N THR A 25 4.65 24.40 -7.48
CA THR A 25 6.07 24.43 -7.07
C THR A 25 6.15 24.72 -5.58
N VAL A 26 6.78 23.82 -4.80
CA VAL A 26 7.00 23.98 -3.36
C VAL A 26 8.50 24.04 -3.10
N THR A 27 9.00 25.17 -2.60
CA THR A 27 10.42 25.36 -2.25
C THR A 27 10.77 24.83 -0.86
N GLY A 28 9.75 24.55 -0.04
CA GLY A 28 9.88 23.92 1.28
C GLY A 28 9.37 22.47 1.28
N ASN A 29 8.84 22.03 2.42
CA ASN A 29 8.36 20.67 2.61
C ASN A 29 6.84 20.55 2.43
N ILE A 30 6.39 19.41 1.90
CA ILE A 30 4.99 18.97 2.02
C ILE A 30 4.87 18.14 3.30
N ALA A 31 4.27 18.72 4.35
CA ALA A 31 4.07 18.06 5.63
C ALA A 31 2.78 17.21 5.64
N ALA A 32 2.85 16.01 5.05
CA ALA A 32 1.74 15.05 5.10
C ALA A 32 1.65 14.39 6.50
N LYS A 33 0.42 14.23 7.02
CA LYS A 33 0.18 13.60 8.34
C LYS A 33 0.46 12.10 8.32
N TYR A 34 0.08 11.44 7.24
CA TYR A 34 0.28 10.01 7.01
C TYR A 34 1.51 9.82 6.11
N GLN A 35 2.11 8.64 6.13
CA GLN A 35 3.48 8.43 5.65
C GLN A 35 3.59 7.44 4.48
N ASP A 36 2.50 7.21 3.76
CA ASP A 36 2.43 6.37 2.57
C ASP A 36 2.04 7.17 1.32
N VAL A 37 2.52 6.69 0.17
CA VAL A 37 2.11 7.17 -1.15
C VAL A 37 1.25 6.09 -1.78
N ALA A 38 0.03 6.47 -2.15
CA ALA A 38 -0.95 5.58 -2.75
C ALA A 38 -1.50 6.15 -4.04
N GLU A 39 -2.06 5.28 -4.87
CA GLU A 39 -2.71 5.63 -6.13
C GLU A 39 -4.13 5.07 -6.17
N TRP A 40 -5.03 5.76 -6.87
CA TRP A 40 -6.35 5.20 -7.21
C TRP A 40 -6.22 4.16 -8.31
N VAL A 41 -6.54 2.91 -7.99
CA VAL A 41 -6.45 1.76 -8.91
C VAL A 41 -7.81 1.07 -9.04
N THR A 42 -8.15 0.60 -10.24
CA THR A 42 -9.40 -0.13 -10.49
C THR A 42 -9.40 -1.47 -9.76
N SER A 43 -10.57 -1.87 -9.24
CA SER A 43 -10.80 -3.16 -8.60
C SER A 43 -12.25 -3.61 -8.82
N PRO A 44 -12.53 -4.91 -9.01
CA PRO A 44 -13.90 -5.38 -9.23
C PRO A 44 -14.69 -5.44 -7.91
N LYS A 45 -14.01 -5.26 -6.77
CA LYS A 45 -14.63 -5.27 -5.44
C LYS A 45 -14.01 -4.25 -4.51
N SER A 46 -14.82 -3.79 -3.56
CA SER A 46 -14.32 -3.06 -2.40
C SER A 46 -13.46 -3.98 -1.54
N MET A 47 -12.40 -3.43 -0.95
CA MET A 47 -11.48 -4.15 -0.08
C MET A 47 -11.23 -3.32 1.18
N PRO A 48 -11.15 -3.95 2.35
CA PRO A 48 -10.78 -3.27 3.58
C PRO A 48 -9.33 -2.78 3.52
N ALA A 49 -9.01 -1.79 4.36
CA ALA A 49 -7.63 -1.37 4.57
C ALA A 49 -6.75 -2.54 5.05
N GLY A 50 -5.46 -2.45 4.73
CA GLY A 50 -4.46 -3.45 5.09
C GLY A 50 -4.50 -4.74 4.25
N THR A 51 -5.43 -4.84 3.29
CA THR A 51 -5.46 -5.95 2.32
C THR A 51 -4.29 -5.85 1.34
N VAL A 52 -3.49 -6.91 1.26
CA VAL A 52 -2.43 -7.06 0.27
C VAL A 52 -3.04 -7.39 -1.09
N VAL A 53 -2.60 -6.69 -2.14
CA VAL A 53 -3.13 -6.85 -3.49
C VAL A 53 -2.07 -7.27 -4.49
N ILE A 54 -2.53 -7.94 -5.54
CA ILE A 54 -1.78 -8.35 -6.72
C ILE A 54 -2.39 -7.71 -7.97
N LEU A 55 -1.59 -7.61 -9.03
CA LEU A 55 -2.09 -7.27 -10.36
C LEU A 55 -3.02 -8.37 -10.88
N ASP A 56 -4.17 -7.95 -11.41
CA ASP A 56 -5.02 -8.80 -12.24
C ASP A 56 -4.33 -9.01 -13.60
N VAL A 57 -4.25 -10.25 -14.05
CA VAL A 57 -3.64 -10.62 -15.34
C VAL A 57 -4.67 -10.73 -16.46
N GLU A 58 -5.95 -10.84 -16.11
CA GLU A 58 -7.06 -10.93 -17.06
C GLU A 58 -7.59 -9.54 -17.44
N HIS A 59 -7.36 -8.53 -16.59
CA HIS A 59 -7.82 -7.16 -16.79
C HIS A 59 -6.70 -6.14 -16.58
N SER A 60 -6.49 -5.27 -17.57
CA SER A 60 -5.43 -4.26 -17.53
C SER A 60 -5.67 -3.21 -16.43
N ASN A 61 -4.60 -2.87 -15.70
CA ASN A 61 -4.59 -1.81 -14.69
C ASN A 61 -5.61 -2.01 -13.55
N GLN A 62 -5.76 -3.26 -13.13
CA GLN A 62 -6.69 -3.68 -12.08
C GLN A 62 -5.95 -4.50 -11.02
N VAL A 63 -6.44 -4.43 -9.78
CA VAL A 63 -5.91 -5.20 -8.67
C VAL A 63 -6.95 -6.13 -8.05
N LEU A 64 -6.46 -7.23 -7.50
CA LEU A 64 -7.20 -8.23 -6.76
C LEU A 64 -6.51 -8.51 -5.43
N PRO A 65 -7.20 -8.99 -4.38
CA PRO A 65 -6.52 -9.45 -3.19
C PRO A 65 -5.60 -10.64 -3.51
N SER A 66 -4.44 -10.69 -2.86
CA SER A 66 -3.52 -11.82 -3.00
C SER A 66 -4.12 -13.09 -2.41
N VAL A 67 -3.94 -14.26 -3.05
CA VAL A 67 -4.43 -15.56 -2.53
C VAL A 67 -3.36 -16.65 -2.53
N ARG A 68 -2.12 -16.29 -2.85
CA ARG A 68 -1.03 -17.23 -3.04
C ARG A 68 0.22 -16.72 -2.35
N SER A 69 0.90 -17.61 -1.63
CA SER A 69 2.18 -17.32 -1.00
C SER A 69 3.25 -16.96 -2.03
N TYR A 70 4.08 -15.96 -1.74
CA TYR A 70 5.18 -15.52 -2.62
C TYR A 70 4.73 -15.18 -4.05
N ASP A 71 3.60 -14.48 -4.20
CA ASP A 71 3.11 -14.07 -5.52
C ASP A 71 3.94 -12.90 -6.07
N THR A 72 4.57 -13.10 -7.23
CA THR A 72 5.40 -12.07 -7.87
C THR A 72 4.58 -10.93 -8.49
N ARG A 73 3.25 -11.05 -8.49
CA ARG A 73 2.33 -10.02 -8.99
C ARG A 73 1.94 -9.02 -7.91
N VAL A 74 2.52 -9.11 -6.72
CA VAL A 74 2.21 -8.19 -5.61
C VAL A 74 2.37 -6.74 -6.06
N ALA A 75 1.32 -5.96 -5.84
CA ALA A 75 1.21 -4.58 -6.36
C ALA A 75 1.18 -3.54 -5.24
N GLY A 76 0.89 -3.96 -4.01
CA GLY A 76 0.86 -3.07 -2.85
C GLY A 76 -0.21 -3.47 -1.85
N VAL A 77 -0.67 -2.50 -1.08
CA VAL A 77 -1.62 -2.71 0.01
C VAL A 77 -2.70 -1.63 0.00
N ILE A 78 -3.93 -1.99 0.33
CA ILE A 78 -5.02 -1.03 0.45
C ILE A 78 -4.78 -0.09 1.63
N SER A 79 -4.60 1.19 1.33
CA SER A 79 -4.37 2.24 2.33
C SER A 79 -5.67 2.80 2.88
N GLU A 80 -5.76 2.91 4.20
CA GLU A 80 -6.88 3.56 4.89
C GLU A 80 -6.89 5.06 4.63
N THR A 81 -5.78 5.74 4.92
CA THR A 81 -5.63 7.19 4.78
C THR A 81 -4.23 7.54 4.27
N PRO A 82 -4.04 7.65 2.94
CA PRO A 82 -2.75 7.96 2.36
C PRO A 82 -2.19 9.31 2.79
N GLY A 83 -0.86 9.42 2.90
CA GLY A 83 -0.16 10.69 3.05
C GLY A 83 -0.20 11.53 1.78
N LEU A 84 0.06 10.86 0.65
CA LEU A 84 -0.09 11.39 -0.69
C LEU A 84 -0.92 10.40 -1.51
N LEU A 85 -1.98 10.90 -2.15
CA LEU A 85 -2.86 10.11 -3.00
C LEU A 85 -2.79 10.64 -4.43
N LEU A 86 -2.46 9.77 -5.37
CA LEU A 86 -2.28 10.07 -6.78
C LEU A 86 -3.44 9.52 -7.62
N GLY A 87 -3.64 10.13 -8.78
CA GLY A 87 -4.70 9.78 -9.71
C GLY A 87 -6.09 10.27 -9.27
N GLU A 88 -7.10 9.89 -10.04
CA GLU A 88 -8.48 10.30 -9.83
C GLU A 88 -9.29 9.17 -9.20
N GLY A 89 -9.98 9.49 -8.11
CA GLY A 89 -10.92 8.58 -7.48
C GLY A 89 -12.16 8.35 -8.34
N GLY A 90 -12.95 7.35 -7.97
CA GLY A 90 -14.18 7.01 -8.67
C GLY A 90 -14.78 5.71 -8.16
N GLU A 91 -15.99 5.41 -8.62
CA GLU A 91 -16.58 4.09 -8.37
C GLU A 91 -15.68 2.98 -8.94
N GLY A 92 -15.62 1.85 -8.23
CA GLY A 92 -14.78 0.73 -8.63
C GLY A 92 -13.27 0.97 -8.47
N LYS A 93 -12.84 2.00 -7.73
CA LYS A 93 -11.42 2.22 -7.42
C LYS A 93 -11.10 2.07 -5.93
N VAL A 94 -9.88 1.64 -5.66
CA VAL A 94 -9.29 1.49 -4.32
C VAL A 94 -7.97 2.25 -4.25
N LYS A 95 -7.51 2.55 -3.02
CA LYS A 95 -6.26 3.28 -2.78
C LYS A 95 -5.13 2.29 -2.53
N VAL A 96 -4.26 2.07 -3.50
CA VAL A 96 -3.15 1.12 -3.39
C VAL A 96 -1.88 1.86 -3.02
N ALA A 97 -1.37 1.63 -1.80
CA ALA A 97 -0.07 2.13 -1.37
C ALA A 97 1.05 1.22 -1.88
N THR A 98 2.07 1.83 -2.47
CA THR A 98 3.25 1.15 -3.00
C THR A 98 4.50 1.37 -2.14
N THR A 99 4.51 2.45 -1.37
CA THR A 99 5.63 2.83 -0.51
C THR A 99 5.17 3.58 0.74
N GLY A 100 6.00 3.53 1.78
CA GLY A 100 5.79 4.22 3.04
C GLY A 100 5.26 3.31 4.15
N ARG A 101 4.61 3.88 5.17
CA ARG A 101 4.22 3.13 6.38
C ARG A 101 2.72 2.85 6.40
N VAL A 102 2.36 1.57 6.32
CA VAL A 102 0.97 1.13 6.23
C VAL A 102 0.73 0.00 7.23
N LYS A 103 -0.44 0.01 7.89
CA LYS A 103 -0.91 -1.15 8.67
C LYS A 103 -1.45 -2.19 7.71
N ILE A 104 -0.94 -3.41 7.79
CA ILE A 104 -1.31 -4.50 6.88
C ILE A 104 -1.73 -5.72 7.69
N LYS A 105 -2.57 -6.56 7.10
CA LYS A 105 -2.96 -7.85 7.69
C LYS A 105 -1.84 -8.86 7.51
N VAL A 106 -1.46 -9.53 8.59
CA VAL A 106 -0.36 -10.50 8.63
C VAL A 106 -0.78 -11.77 9.34
N ASP A 107 -0.39 -12.90 8.77
CA ASP A 107 -0.53 -14.24 9.33
C ASP A 107 0.78 -14.69 9.99
N ALA A 108 0.73 -14.85 11.31
CA ALA A 108 1.79 -15.41 12.14
C ALA A 108 1.46 -16.80 12.70
N THR A 109 0.46 -17.51 12.14
CA THR A 109 0.10 -18.88 12.59
C THR A 109 1.21 -19.90 12.36
N LYS A 110 2.04 -19.72 11.32
CA LYS A 110 3.17 -20.61 11.00
C LYS A 110 4.50 -20.14 11.60
N LYS A 111 4.73 -18.82 11.62
CA LYS A 111 5.96 -18.18 12.11
C LYS A 111 5.63 -16.84 12.71
N SER A 112 6.20 -16.55 13.88
CA SER A 112 6.12 -15.21 14.47
C SER A 112 6.85 -14.18 13.59
N VAL A 113 6.34 -12.96 13.60
CA VAL A 113 6.94 -11.79 12.94
C VAL A 113 7.62 -10.93 13.99
N GLN A 114 8.86 -10.57 13.71
CA GLN A 114 9.68 -9.64 14.49
C GLN A 114 9.89 -8.36 13.69
N VAL A 115 10.17 -7.26 14.38
CA VAL A 115 10.59 -6.02 13.72
C VAL A 115 11.82 -6.29 12.86
N GLY A 116 11.78 -5.86 11.61
CA GLY A 116 12.85 -6.07 10.64
C GLY A 116 12.67 -7.29 9.73
N ASP A 117 11.73 -8.19 10.02
CA ASP A 117 11.39 -9.31 9.14
C ASP A 117 10.83 -8.82 7.81
N LEU A 118 11.22 -9.49 6.73
CA LEU A 118 10.66 -9.26 5.41
C LEU A 118 9.32 -9.98 5.28
N LEU A 119 8.36 -9.35 4.61
CA LEU A 119 7.01 -9.88 4.41
C LEU A 119 6.71 -10.11 2.93
N VAL A 120 5.93 -11.15 2.67
CA VAL A 120 5.46 -11.60 1.35
C VAL A 120 3.96 -11.88 1.43
N THR A 121 3.28 -12.09 0.30
CA THR A 121 1.89 -12.58 0.30
C THR A 121 1.81 -13.97 0.96
N SER A 122 0.66 -14.30 1.55
CA SER A 122 0.36 -15.63 2.09
C SER A 122 -0.65 -16.39 1.22
N ASP A 123 -1.00 -17.60 1.65
CA ASP A 123 -2.08 -18.43 1.11
C ASP A 123 -3.48 -18.00 1.57
N LYS A 124 -3.57 -16.95 2.41
CA LYS A 124 -4.83 -16.37 2.86
C LYS A 124 -5.15 -15.08 2.11
N GLU A 125 -6.42 -14.89 1.76
CA GLU A 125 -6.85 -13.78 0.92
C GLU A 125 -6.49 -12.41 1.52
N GLY A 126 -5.67 -11.65 0.82
CA GLY A 126 -5.29 -10.29 1.18
C GLY A 126 -4.38 -10.19 2.41
N ILE A 127 -3.75 -11.28 2.85
CA ILE A 127 -2.93 -11.32 4.06
C ILE A 127 -1.46 -11.57 3.69
N ALA A 128 -0.55 -10.88 4.37
CA ALA A 128 0.88 -11.13 4.26
C ALA A 128 1.35 -12.19 5.27
N MET A 129 2.56 -12.71 5.09
CA MET A 129 3.23 -13.58 6.05
C MET A 129 4.73 -13.27 6.06
N LYS A 130 5.45 -13.81 7.06
CA LYS A 130 6.90 -13.75 7.10
C LYS A 130 7.52 -14.43 5.88
N SER A 131 8.46 -13.75 5.24
CA SER A 131 9.31 -14.34 4.22
C SER A 131 10.38 -15.21 4.86
N GLU A 132 10.53 -16.41 4.33
CA GLU A 132 11.62 -17.33 4.67
C GLU A 132 12.63 -17.36 3.53
N PRO A 133 13.93 -17.14 3.82
CA PRO A 133 14.97 -17.20 2.81
C PRO A 133 15.18 -18.64 2.32
N LEU A 134 15.56 -18.76 1.05
CA LEU A 134 16.12 -19.98 0.47
C LEU A 134 17.62 -19.99 0.70
N ASP A 135 18.21 -21.15 0.98
CA ASP A 135 19.66 -21.30 1.01
C ASP A 135 20.19 -21.59 -0.40
N LEU A 136 21.03 -20.70 -0.92
CA LEU A 136 21.72 -20.89 -2.20
C LEU A 136 23.23 -20.93 -1.96
N GLY A 137 23.73 -22.13 -1.65
CA GLY A 137 25.16 -22.36 -1.43
C GLY A 137 25.71 -21.71 -0.17
N GLY A 138 24.95 -21.69 0.93
CA GLY A 138 25.32 -21.06 2.20
C GLY A 138 24.93 -19.59 2.30
N VAL A 139 24.29 -19.03 1.28
CA VAL A 139 23.83 -17.65 1.23
C VAL A 139 22.30 -17.62 1.32
N PRO A 140 21.72 -17.03 2.37
CA PRO A 140 20.27 -16.89 2.47
C PRO A 140 19.77 -15.82 1.48
N ILE A 141 18.84 -16.20 0.60
CA ILE A 141 18.24 -15.31 -0.40
C ILE A 141 16.71 -15.28 -0.26
N HIS A 142 16.13 -14.08 -0.32
CA HIS A 142 14.69 -13.92 -0.45
C HIS A 142 14.29 -13.93 -1.93
N ARG A 143 13.08 -14.42 -2.24
CA ARG A 143 12.59 -14.53 -3.62
C ARG A 143 12.35 -13.13 -4.22
N PRO A 144 13.09 -12.73 -5.27
CA PRO A 144 12.89 -11.42 -5.90
C PRO A 144 11.47 -11.25 -6.45
N GLY A 145 10.95 -10.01 -6.44
CA GLY A 145 9.61 -9.68 -6.94
C GLY A 145 8.46 -10.09 -6.02
N THR A 146 8.72 -10.69 -4.86
CA THR A 146 7.66 -11.18 -3.94
C THR A 146 7.50 -10.33 -2.69
N LEU A 147 8.47 -9.44 -2.42
CA LEU A 147 8.57 -8.71 -1.18
C LEU A 147 7.58 -7.55 -1.14
N ILE A 148 6.79 -7.50 -0.07
CA ILE A 148 5.89 -6.38 0.25
C ILE A 148 6.68 -5.26 0.93
N GLY A 149 7.54 -5.65 1.89
CA GLY A 149 8.23 -4.70 2.74
C GLY A 149 8.78 -5.34 4.01
N LYS A 150 9.03 -4.50 5.01
CA LYS A 150 9.67 -4.86 6.28
C LYS A 150 8.77 -4.53 7.46
N ALA A 151 8.58 -5.49 8.37
CA ALA A 151 7.78 -5.30 9.58
C ALA A 151 8.38 -4.19 10.47
N LEU A 152 7.54 -3.25 10.91
CA LEU A 152 7.89 -2.22 11.90
C LEU A 152 7.30 -2.54 13.28
N GLU A 153 6.35 -3.47 13.35
CA GLU A 153 5.76 -3.99 14.58
C GLU A 153 5.82 -5.54 14.57
N PRO A 154 5.93 -6.18 15.75
CA PRO A 154 5.94 -7.64 15.83
C PRO A 154 4.52 -8.23 15.84
N LEU A 155 4.38 -9.50 15.45
CA LEU A 155 3.19 -10.32 15.65
C LEU A 155 3.59 -11.71 16.14
N LYS A 156 3.22 -12.07 17.37
CA LYS A 156 3.70 -13.28 18.02
C LYS A 156 3.07 -14.55 17.43
N GLU A 157 1.76 -14.53 17.21
CA GLU A 157 0.96 -15.68 16.75
C GLU A 157 -0.37 -15.20 16.16
N GLY A 158 -1.08 -16.08 15.45
CA GLY A 158 -2.40 -15.79 14.90
C GLY A 158 -2.38 -14.82 13.72
N GLU A 159 -3.53 -14.21 13.43
CA GLU A 159 -3.67 -13.16 12.43
C GLU A 159 -3.86 -11.81 13.12
N GLY A 160 -3.27 -10.76 12.56
CA GLY A 160 -3.39 -9.41 13.11
C GLY A 160 -2.93 -8.34 12.13
N GLU A 161 -3.17 -7.08 12.50
CA GLU A 161 -2.66 -5.94 11.77
C GLU A 161 -1.40 -5.40 12.43
N ILE A 162 -0.34 -5.21 11.63
CA ILE A 162 0.91 -4.62 12.08
C ILE A 162 1.36 -3.52 11.13
N LEU A 163 2.09 -2.54 11.65
CA LEU A 163 2.74 -1.52 10.85
C LEU A 163 3.91 -2.11 10.05
N VAL A 164 3.96 -1.78 8.77
CA VAL A 164 4.98 -2.25 7.82
C VAL A 164 5.52 -1.08 7.02
N LEU A 165 6.84 -1.08 6.80
CA LEU A 165 7.49 -0.22 5.81
C LEU A 165 7.37 -0.91 4.45
N LEU A 166 6.48 -0.42 3.60
CA LEU A 166 6.32 -0.87 2.22
C LEU A 166 7.53 -0.45 1.40
N SER A 167 8.06 -1.42 0.66
CA SER A 167 9.18 -1.25 -0.25
C SER A 167 9.09 -2.33 -1.31
N LEU A 168 8.05 -2.29 -2.15
CA LEU A 168 7.88 -3.25 -3.23
C LEU A 168 9.15 -3.24 -4.11
N GLN A 169 9.76 -4.40 -4.30
CA GLN A 169 11.03 -4.61 -5.00
C GLN A 169 10.92 -5.78 -5.98
#